data_AF-A0A9Q0HL37-F1
#
_entry.id   AF-A0A9Q0HL37-F1
#
_cell.length_a   1.000
_cell.length_b   1.000
_cell.length_c   1.000
_cell.angle_alpha   90.00
_cell.angle_beta   90.00
_cell.angle_gamma   90.00
#
_symmetry.space_group_name_H-M   'P 1'
#
loop_
_entity.id
_entity.type
_entity.pdbx_description
1 polymer ?
#
loop_
_entity_poly.entity_id
_entity_poly.type
_entity_poly.pdbx_seq_one_letter_code
_entity_poly.pdbx_strand_id
1 'polypeptide(L)'
;MGCKVVFTDHSLYGFADPGKGADLLVEVIPEVCRLFPHVHFIIEGDGPKWVRLEEMRDKFSLQDQVEMLGAVPHCQVRSVLISGHIFLNSSLTEAFCIAILEAASCGLLTVSTRVGGVPEVLPDDMIVLAEPAPQDMVQAIKQAIDMLPNINPQIMHSHRTELVYDCVIDSSDKSILERLPRYLICGAWAGKLFCVVMIINFILWRLLELFLPAESIEEVPDIASLCDHEDDN
;
A
#
# COMPACT_ATOMS: atom_id res chain seq x y z
N MET A 1 13.92 22.52 3.89
CA MET A 1 13.03 21.73 3.02
C MET A 1 11.84 21.32 3.86
N GLY A 2 10.62 21.65 3.46
CA GLY A 2 9.43 21.19 4.16
C GLY A 2 9.15 19.73 3.83
N CYS A 3 8.87 18.91 4.84
CA CYS A 3 8.53 17.50 4.64
C CYS A 3 7.05 17.39 4.32
N LYS A 4 6.67 16.61 3.31
CA LYS A 4 5.28 16.38 2.93
C LYS A 4 4.89 14.94 3.20
N VAL A 5 3.89 14.76 4.06
CA VAL A 5 3.32 13.46 4.40
C VAL A 5 1.98 13.33 3.68
N VAL A 6 1.85 12.31 2.83
CA VAL A 6 0.65 12.06 2.05
C VAL A 6 -0.11 10.91 2.69
N PHE A 7 -1.40 11.11 2.93
CA PHE A 7 -2.33 10.07 3.36
C PHE A 7 -3.44 9.93 2.31
N THR A 8 -3.71 8.71 1.88
CA THR A 8 -4.77 8.42 0.92
C THR A 8 -5.78 7.45 1.55
N ASP A 9 -7.04 7.85 1.64
CA ASP A 9 -8.14 6.92 1.91
C ASP A 9 -8.82 6.52 0.60
N HIS A 10 -8.25 5.51 -0.08
CA HIS A 10 -8.95 4.85 -1.20
C HIS A 10 -10.04 3.93 -0.67
N SER A 11 -11.12 4.50 -0.14
CA SER A 11 -12.35 3.73 0.10
C SER A 11 -12.93 3.35 -1.26
N LEU A 12 -12.47 2.21 -1.80
CA LEU A 12 -13.08 1.54 -2.94
C LEU A 12 -14.58 1.42 -2.64
N TYR A 13 -15.38 2.18 -3.39
CA TYR A 13 -16.85 2.13 -3.37
C TYR A 13 -17.55 2.64 -2.10
N GLY A 14 -17.06 3.71 -1.46
CA GLY A 14 -17.87 4.49 -0.51
C GLY A 14 -18.37 3.71 0.72
N PHE A 15 -17.76 2.56 1.03
CA PHE A 15 -18.05 1.82 2.23
C PHE A 15 -17.20 2.37 3.36
N ALA A 16 -17.88 2.93 4.37
CA ALA A 16 -17.27 3.38 5.61
C ALA A 16 -16.63 2.18 6.33
N ASP A 17 -15.35 1.94 6.09
CA ASP A 17 -14.63 0.92 6.85
C ASP A 17 -14.06 1.56 8.12
N PRO A 18 -14.62 1.27 9.31
CA PRO A 18 -14.04 1.72 10.58
C PRO A 18 -12.58 1.24 10.73
N GLY A 19 -12.18 0.22 9.98
CA GLY A 19 -10.84 -0.34 9.91
C GLY A 19 -9.79 0.47 9.17
N LYS A 20 -10.05 1.66 8.62
CA LYS A 20 -8.99 2.44 7.91
C LYS A 20 -8.15 3.39 8.78
N GLY A 21 -8.46 3.45 10.06
CA GLY A 21 -7.64 4.17 11.05
C GLY A 21 -7.58 5.69 10.88
N ALA A 22 -8.48 6.32 10.10
CA ALA A 22 -8.52 7.79 10.06
C ALA A 22 -8.85 8.44 11.43
N ASP A 23 -9.35 7.69 12.41
CA ASP A 23 -9.42 8.17 13.81
C ASP A 23 -8.03 8.36 14.42
N LEU A 24 -7.08 7.49 14.06
CA LEU A 24 -5.69 7.55 14.49
C LEU A 24 -5.03 8.84 14.00
N LEU A 25 -5.34 9.24 12.75
CA LEU A 25 -4.82 10.49 12.17
C LEU A 25 -5.24 11.73 12.96
N VAL A 26 -6.46 11.75 13.50
CA VAL A 26 -6.98 12.87 14.30
C VAL A 26 -6.13 13.10 15.56
N GLU A 27 -5.54 12.04 16.11
CA GLU A 27 -4.65 12.11 17.27
C GLU A 27 -3.18 12.34 16.85
N VAL A 28 -2.73 11.70 15.78
CA VAL A 28 -1.34 11.72 15.32
C VAL A 28 -0.95 13.07 14.67
N ILE A 29 -1.79 13.62 13.79
CA ILE A 29 -1.45 14.81 13.00
C ILE A 29 -1.13 16.03 13.89
N PRO A 30 -1.96 16.40 14.89
CA PRO A 30 -1.65 17.52 15.77
C PRO A 30 -0.34 17.34 16.53
N GLU A 31 -0.05 16.11 16.96
CA GLU A 31 1.17 15.81 17.71
C GLU A 31 2.41 15.93 16.81
N VAL A 32 2.36 15.41 15.58
CA VAL A 32 3.46 15.53 14.62
C VAL A 32 3.68 16.99 14.22
N CYS A 33 2.63 17.74 13.88
CA CYS A 33 2.76 19.17 13.53
C CYS A 33 3.33 20.01 14.68
N ARG A 34 3.04 19.64 15.94
CA ARG A 34 3.62 20.29 17.12
C ARG A 34 5.10 19.99 17.27
N LEU A 35 5.54 18.76 16.97
CA LEU A 35 6.94 18.34 17.05
C LEU A 35 7.77 18.85 15.86
N PHE A 36 7.15 18.94 14.69
CA PHE A 36 7.80 19.29 13.43
C PHE A 36 7.00 20.37 12.66
N PRO A 37 7.23 21.66 12.94
CA PRO A 37 6.48 22.77 12.31
C PRO A 37 6.70 22.94 10.80
N HIS A 38 7.60 22.17 10.20
CA HIS A 38 7.91 22.18 8.77
C HIS A 38 7.28 21.00 8.02
N VAL A 39 6.50 20.17 8.71
CA VAL A 39 5.77 19.05 8.12
C VAL A 39 4.41 19.55 7.64
N HIS A 40 4.09 19.21 6.40
CA HIS A 40 2.78 19.42 5.81
C HIS A 40 2.14 18.08 5.51
N PHE A 41 0.88 17.92 5.88
CA PHE A 41 0.05 16.77 5.57
C PHE A 41 -0.83 17.07 4.37
N ILE A 42 -0.92 16.11 3.45
CA ILE A 42 -1.84 16.12 2.33
C ILE A 42 -2.78 14.94 2.52
N ILE A 43 -4.07 15.21 2.70
CA ILE A 43 -5.10 14.22 2.94
C ILE A 43 -5.97 14.10 1.68
N GLU A 44 -5.92 12.93 1.07
CA GLU A 44 -6.73 12.55 -0.07
C GLU A 44 -7.83 11.55 0.35
N GLY A 45 -9.03 11.73 -0.21
CA GLY A 45 -10.20 10.89 0.03
C GLY A 45 -11.40 11.69 0.55
N ASP A 46 -12.60 11.15 0.40
CA ASP A 46 -13.88 11.73 0.86
C ASP A 46 -14.59 10.81 1.87
N GLY A 47 -13.80 10.03 2.62
CA GLY A 47 -14.31 9.04 3.56
C GLY A 47 -15.21 9.63 4.66
N PRO A 48 -15.98 8.78 5.36
CA PRO A 48 -16.94 9.19 6.39
C PRO A 48 -16.31 9.98 7.55
N LYS A 49 -14.99 9.86 7.75
CA LYS A 49 -14.22 10.54 8.79
C LYS A 49 -13.69 11.90 8.36
N TRP A 50 -13.99 12.35 7.13
CA TRP A 50 -13.61 13.67 6.61
C TRP A 50 -13.99 14.81 7.55
N VAL A 51 -15.25 14.84 8.01
CA VAL A 51 -15.74 15.87 8.95
C VAL A 51 -14.92 15.90 10.23
N ARG A 52 -14.48 14.74 10.72
CA ARG A 52 -13.70 14.65 11.95
C ARG A 52 -12.29 15.20 11.77
N LEU A 53 -11.68 14.97 10.60
CA LEU A 53 -10.39 15.54 10.24
C LEU A 53 -10.48 17.06 10.05
N GLU A 54 -11.58 17.56 9.49
CA GLU A 54 -11.84 18.99 9.38
C GLU A 54 -12.00 19.66 10.75
N GLU A 55 -12.83 19.09 11.63
CA GLU A 55 -12.98 19.55 13.01
C GLU A 55 -11.64 19.58 13.76
N MET A 56 -10.80 18.55 13.56
CA MET A 56 -9.46 18.47 14.13
C MET A 56 -8.57 19.60 13.59
N ARG A 57 -8.53 19.78 12.26
CA ARG A 57 -7.76 20.84 11.60
C ARG A 57 -8.13 22.21 12.17
N ASP A 58 -9.43 22.46 12.35
CA ASP A 58 -9.92 23.74 12.84
C ASP A 58 -9.64 23.93 14.34
N LYS A 59 -9.87 22.88 15.15
CA LYS A 59 -9.59 22.90 16.59
C LYS A 59 -8.13 23.19 16.91
N PHE A 60 -7.19 22.67 16.12
CA PHE A 60 -5.76 22.86 16.31
C PHE A 60 -5.15 23.97 15.44
N SER A 61 -5.97 24.67 14.65
CA SER A 61 -5.53 25.74 13.73
C SER A 61 -4.42 25.30 12.77
N LEU A 62 -4.60 24.14 12.14
CA LEU A 62 -3.61 23.48 11.27
C LEU A 62 -3.87 23.71 9.78
N GLN A 63 -4.61 24.75 9.39
CA GLN A 63 -5.00 24.99 7.99
C GLN A 63 -3.79 25.18 7.06
N ASP A 64 -2.69 25.74 7.55
CA ASP A 64 -1.46 25.95 6.78
C ASP A 64 -0.60 24.67 6.66
N GLN A 65 -0.83 23.70 7.54
CA GLN A 65 -0.06 22.45 7.61
C GLN A 65 -0.84 21.24 7.11
N VAL A 66 -2.16 21.27 7.07
CA VAL A 66 -3.01 20.14 6.68
C VAL A 66 -3.87 20.55 5.49
N GLU A 67 -3.42 20.15 4.30
CA GLU A 67 -4.13 20.31 3.05
C GLU A 67 -5.11 19.15 2.87
N MET A 68 -6.40 19.46 2.74
CA MET A 68 -7.44 18.46 2.52
C MET A 68 -7.90 18.55 1.05
N LEU A 69 -7.54 17.57 0.23
CA LEU A 69 -7.81 17.56 -1.22
C LEU A 69 -9.18 16.99 -1.58
N GLY A 70 -9.73 16.12 -0.74
CA GLY A 70 -11.00 15.42 -0.98
C GLY A 70 -10.82 14.25 -1.94
N ALA A 71 -11.91 13.82 -2.58
CA ALA A 71 -11.85 12.77 -3.60
C ALA A 71 -11.08 13.26 -4.83
N VAL A 72 -9.91 12.66 -5.07
CA VAL A 72 -9.08 12.93 -6.25
C VAL A 72 -9.32 11.84 -7.30
N PRO A 73 -9.48 12.19 -8.58
CA PRO A 73 -9.59 11.20 -9.64
C PRO A 73 -8.34 10.32 -9.70
N HIS A 74 -8.50 9.01 -9.96
CA HIS A 74 -7.38 8.07 -9.98
C HIS A 74 -6.20 8.51 -10.89
N CYS A 75 -6.47 9.21 -11.99
CA CYS A 75 -5.44 9.75 -12.88
C CYS A 75 -4.55 10.83 -12.24
N GLN A 76 -4.99 11.47 -11.16
CA GLN A 76 -4.29 12.53 -10.44
C GLN A 76 -3.61 12.03 -9.15
N VAL A 77 -3.98 10.85 -8.63
CA VAL A 77 -3.37 10.25 -7.42
C VAL A 77 -1.85 10.20 -7.52
N ARG A 78 -1.33 9.76 -8.67
CA ARG A 78 0.12 9.74 -8.94
C ARG A 78 0.76 11.12 -8.74
N SER A 79 0.11 12.19 -9.19
CA SER A 79 0.65 13.55 -9.06
C SER A 79 0.68 14.02 -7.60
N VAL A 80 -0.29 13.60 -6.80
CA VAL A 80 -0.33 13.86 -5.35
C VAL A 80 0.79 13.10 -4.66
N LEU A 81 0.93 11.80 -4.95
CA LEU A 81 1.99 10.95 -4.38
C LEU A 81 3.38 11.52 -4.70
N ILE A 82 3.69 11.84 -5.96
CA ILE A 82 5.00 12.42 -6.36
C ILE A 82 5.33 13.72 -5.62
N SER A 83 4.32 14.48 -5.18
CA SER A 83 4.53 15.71 -4.41
C SER A 83 4.94 15.45 -2.95
N GLY A 84 4.76 14.23 -2.46
CA GLY A 84 5.05 13.79 -1.10
C GLY A 84 6.46 13.23 -0.92
N HIS A 85 6.85 13.06 0.34
CA HIS A 85 8.10 12.41 0.74
C HIS A 85 7.83 11.14 1.55
N ILE A 86 6.80 11.19 2.40
CA ILE A 86 6.36 10.07 3.24
C ILE A 86 4.93 9.74 2.86
N PHE A 87 4.65 8.46 2.70
CA PHE A 87 3.28 7.95 2.58
C PHE A 87 2.84 7.32 3.90
N LEU A 88 1.69 7.74 4.40
CA LEU A 88 1.14 7.26 5.66
C LEU A 88 -0.05 6.34 5.39
N ASN A 89 0.01 5.13 5.92
CA ASN A 89 -1.09 4.18 5.93
C ASN A 89 -1.47 3.84 7.37
N SER A 90 -2.71 4.14 7.77
CA SER A 90 -3.22 3.87 9.12
C SER A 90 -4.23 2.71 9.16
N SER A 91 -4.39 1.97 8.06
CA SER A 91 -5.37 0.89 7.99
C SER A 91 -5.12 -0.18 9.05
N LEU A 92 -6.17 -0.60 9.75
CA LEU A 92 -6.20 -1.69 10.73
C LEU A 92 -6.37 -3.07 10.06
N THR A 93 -6.77 -3.09 8.80
CA THR A 93 -6.89 -4.30 7.97
C THR A 93 -6.50 -4.00 6.53
N GLU A 94 -5.46 -4.66 6.03
CA GLU A 94 -5.02 -4.57 4.63
C GLU A 94 -4.69 -5.98 4.10
N ALA A 95 -5.20 -6.29 2.90
CA ALA A 95 -5.01 -7.59 2.25
C ALA A 95 -3.95 -7.53 1.13
N PHE A 96 -4.00 -6.51 0.28
CA PHE A 96 -3.12 -6.38 -0.89
C PHE A 96 -2.27 -5.11 -0.89
N CYS A 97 -2.55 -4.14 0.00
CA CYS A 97 -1.70 -2.96 0.21
C CYS A 97 -1.38 -2.18 -1.07
N ILE A 98 -2.31 -2.09 -2.02
CA ILE A 98 -2.06 -1.48 -3.34
C ILE A 98 -1.59 -0.04 -3.21
N ALA A 99 -2.18 0.76 -2.31
CA ALA A 99 -1.78 2.14 -2.08
C ALA A 99 -0.34 2.26 -1.55
N ILE A 100 0.12 1.31 -0.72
CA ILE A 100 1.51 1.24 -0.26
C ILE A 100 2.44 0.99 -1.45
N LEU A 101 2.06 0.07 -2.35
CA LEU A 101 2.84 -0.22 -3.55
C LEU A 101 2.88 0.95 -4.55
N GLU A 102 1.76 1.68 -4.71
CA GLU A 102 1.69 2.88 -5.56
C GLU A 102 2.55 4.02 -5.01
N ALA A 103 2.43 4.31 -3.72
CA ALA A 103 3.25 5.29 -3.03
C ALA A 103 4.74 4.91 -3.09
N ALA A 104 5.00 3.62 -2.92
CA ALA A 104 6.33 3.09 -3.08
C ALA A 104 6.84 3.29 -4.51
N SER A 105 6.07 2.91 -5.51
CA SER A 105 6.44 3.14 -6.91
C SER A 105 6.73 4.62 -7.20
N CYS A 106 6.14 5.57 -6.47
CA CYS A 106 6.41 7.00 -6.60
C CYS A 106 7.67 7.51 -5.87
N GLY A 107 8.43 6.68 -5.15
CA GLY A 107 9.65 7.11 -4.47
C GLY A 107 9.47 7.48 -2.98
N LEU A 108 8.29 7.26 -2.40
CA LEU A 108 7.99 7.71 -1.04
C LEU A 108 8.45 6.65 -0.03
N LEU A 109 8.88 7.13 1.15
CA LEU A 109 9.08 6.27 2.32
C LEU A 109 7.72 5.96 2.93
N THR A 110 7.40 4.67 3.10
CA THR A 110 6.09 4.28 3.62
C THR A 110 6.13 4.11 5.12
N VAL A 111 5.18 4.72 5.83
CA VAL A 111 4.89 4.45 7.24
C VAL A 111 3.55 3.75 7.30
N SER A 112 3.50 2.55 7.85
CA SER A 112 2.26 1.78 7.94
C SER A 112 2.10 1.12 9.29
N THR A 113 0.85 0.85 9.66
CA THR A 113 0.51 -0.09 10.73
C THR A 113 0.95 -1.52 10.37
N ARG A 114 1.40 -2.29 11.37
CA ARG A 114 1.81 -3.69 11.26
C ARG A 114 0.58 -4.61 11.32
N VAL A 115 -0.20 -4.62 10.25
CA VAL A 115 -1.42 -5.45 10.16
C VAL A 115 -1.48 -6.19 8.84
N GLY A 116 -2.20 -7.32 8.83
CA GLY A 116 -2.43 -8.11 7.62
C GLY A 116 -1.13 -8.55 6.94
N GLY A 117 -1.09 -8.41 5.61
CA GLY A 117 0.07 -8.77 4.78
C GLY A 117 1.10 -7.65 4.62
N VAL A 118 0.90 -6.46 5.21
CA VAL A 118 1.76 -5.28 5.01
C VAL A 118 3.26 -5.56 5.20
N PRO A 119 3.71 -6.28 6.26
CA PRO A 119 5.13 -6.55 6.47
C PRO A 119 5.79 -7.41 5.38
N GLU A 120 5.01 -8.08 4.55
CA GLU A 120 5.50 -8.94 3.46
C GLU A 120 5.60 -8.18 2.12
N VAL A 121 5.07 -6.95 2.03
CA VAL A 121 4.94 -6.21 0.75
C VAL A 121 6.20 -5.42 0.40
N LEU A 122 6.86 -4.83 1.40
CA LEU A 122 8.04 -3.99 1.19
C LEU A 122 9.17 -4.39 2.15
N PRO A 123 10.44 -4.27 1.71
CA PRO A 123 11.59 -4.52 2.56
C PRO A 123 11.71 -3.47 3.69
N ASP A 124 12.34 -3.86 4.80
CA ASP A 124 12.41 -3.09 6.05
C ASP A 124 13.09 -1.71 5.91
N ASP A 125 13.87 -1.50 4.85
CA ASP A 125 14.52 -0.21 4.53
C ASP A 125 13.60 0.78 3.81
N MET A 126 12.46 0.31 3.28
CA MET A 126 11.48 1.10 2.54
C MET A 126 10.16 1.30 3.29
N ILE A 127 9.95 0.58 4.39
CA ILE A 127 8.75 0.69 5.21
C ILE A 127 9.10 0.79 6.69
N VAL A 128 8.49 1.76 7.38
CA VAL A 128 8.51 1.85 8.84
C VAL A 128 7.18 1.33 9.35
N LEU A 129 7.22 0.26 10.12
CA LEU A 129 6.04 -0.39 10.69
C LEU A 129 5.81 0.05 12.13
N ALA A 130 4.58 0.46 12.44
CA ALA A 130 4.12 0.77 13.80
C ALA A 130 2.92 -0.10 14.20
N GLU A 131 2.71 -0.28 15.49
CA GLU A 131 1.46 -0.77 16.04
C GLU A 131 0.34 0.25 15.82
N PRO A 132 -0.93 -0.17 15.75
CA PRO A 132 -2.08 0.71 15.53
C PRO A 132 -2.43 1.54 16.79
N ALA A 133 -1.45 2.25 17.33
CA ALA A 133 -1.55 3.12 18.50
C ALA A 133 -1.01 4.52 18.15
N PRO A 134 -1.66 5.62 18.61
CA PRO A 134 -1.28 6.97 18.21
C PRO A 134 0.19 7.29 18.50
N GLN A 135 0.66 6.91 19.69
CA GLN A 135 2.03 7.15 20.13
C GLN A 135 3.07 6.45 19.25
N ASP A 136 2.76 5.22 18.84
CA ASP A 136 3.68 4.43 18.02
C ASP A 136 3.72 4.94 16.58
N MET A 137 2.57 5.37 16.04
CA MET A 137 2.51 6.03 14.74
C MET A 137 3.27 7.35 14.71
N VAL A 138 3.16 8.18 15.77
CA VAL A 138 3.96 9.42 15.89
C VAL A 138 5.45 9.09 15.89
N GLN A 139 5.86 8.04 16.63
CA GLN A 139 7.25 7.61 16.69
C GLN A 139 7.76 7.07 15.35
N ALA A 140 6.94 6.32 14.62
CA ALA A 140 7.26 5.82 13.29
C ALA A 140 7.37 6.95 12.25
N ILE A 141 6.47 7.94 12.28
CA ILE A 141 6.56 9.13 11.42
C ILE A 141 7.83 9.91 11.74
N LYS A 142 8.16 10.08 13.02
CA LYS A 142 9.42 10.72 13.44
C LYS A 142 10.64 9.97 12.89
N GLN A 143 10.68 8.65 13.05
CA GLN A 143 11.75 7.81 12.50
C GLN A 143 11.86 7.97 10.99
N ALA A 144 10.73 8.01 10.27
CA ALA A 144 10.70 8.23 8.84
C ALA A 144 11.24 9.62 8.44
N ILE A 145 10.87 10.67 9.16
CA ILE A 145 11.39 12.03 8.96
C ILE A 145 12.91 12.07 9.17
N ASP A 146 13.42 11.38 10.18
CA ASP A 146 14.87 11.31 10.47
C ASP A 146 15.64 10.50 9.40
N MET A 147 14.98 9.56 8.73
CA MET A 147 15.56 8.77 7.63
C MET A 147 15.59 9.51 6.29
N LEU A 148 14.64 10.41 6.02
CA LEU A 148 14.52 11.13 4.74
C LEU A 148 15.82 11.75 4.22
N PRO A 149 16.68 12.42 5.04
CA PRO A 149 17.91 13.04 4.53
C PRO A 149 18.92 12.03 3.97
N ASN A 150 18.85 10.77 4.39
CA ASN A 150 19.77 9.70 3.99
C ASN A 150 19.22 8.87 2.82
N ILE A 151 17.95 9.03 2.47
CA ILE A 151 17.29 8.29 1.40
C ILE A 151 17.35 9.13 0.14
N ASN A 152 18.02 8.61 -0.90
CA ASN A 152 18.03 9.25 -2.21
C ASN A 152 16.80 8.78 -3.02
N PRO A 153 15.85 9.66 -3.37
CA PRO A 153 14.60 9.28 -4.04
C PRO A 153 14.83 8.52 -5.36
N GLN A 154 15.93 8.83 -6.05
CA GLN A 154 16.33 8.22 -7.32
C GLN A 154 16.77 6.76 -7.16
N ILE A 155 17.49 6.46 -6.06
CA ILE A 155 17.93 5.09 -5.73
C ILE A 155 16.71 4.25 -5.32
N MET A 156 15.77 4.85 -4.60
CA MET A 156 14.52 4.18 -4.24
C MET A 156 13.74 3.80 -5.48
N HIS A 157 13.56 4.70 -6.45
CA HIS A 157 12.81 4.41 -7.68
C HIS A 157 13.42 3.25 -8.50
N SER A 158 14.76 3.13 -8.55
CA SER A 158 15.45 2.12 -9.36
C SER A 158 15.54 0.74 -8.67
N HIS A 159 15.80 0.68 -7.36
CA HIS A 159 15.85 -0.59 -6.61
C HIS A 159 14.48 -1.28 -6.44
N ARG A 160 13.38 -0.58 -6.74
CA ARG A 160 12.01 -0.99 -6.40
C ARG A 160 11.33 -1.94 -7.37
N THR A 161 11.59 -1.76 -8.66
CA THR A 161 10.99 -2.60 -9.69
C THR A 161 11.63 -3.97 -9.69
N GLU A 162 12.93 -4.06 -9.43
CA GLU A 162 13.62 -5.36 -9.33
C GLU A 162 13.27 -6.10 -8.04
N LEU A 163 13.40 -5.52 -6.84
CA LEU A 163 13.27 -6.32 -5.61
C LEU A 163 11.87 -6.92 -5.36
N VAL A 164 10.79 -6.20 -5.64
CA VAL A 164 9.43 -6.74 -5.45
C VAL A 164 9.15 -7.81 -6.49
N TYR A 165 9.53 -7.59 -7.75
CA TYR A 165 9.38 -8.59 -8.80
C TYR A 165 10.29 -9.79 -8.57
N ASP A 166 11.55 -9.59 -8.23
CA ASP A 166 12.52 -10.65 -7.92
C ASP A 166 12.08 -11.46 -6.71
N CYS A 167 11.59 -10.84 -5.63
CA CYS A 167 11.01 -11.58 -4.51
C CYS A 167 9.76 -12.38 -4.92
N VAL A 168 8.91 -11.85 -5.81
CA VAL A 168 7.71 -12.53 -6.30
C VAL A 168 8.07 -13.67 -7.28
N ILE A 169 9.09 -13.47 -8.11
CA ILE A 169 9.62 -14.46 -9.07
C ILE A 169 10.39 -15.57 -8.33
N ASP A 170 11.17 -15.22 -7.31
CA ASP A 170 11.96 -16.15 -6.50
C ASP A 170 11.11 -16.84 -5.41
N SER A 171 9.94 -16.27 -5.06
CA SER A 171 8.92 -16.99 -4.30
C SER A 171 8.22 -18.01 -5.19
N SER A 172 8.94 -19.11 -5.42
CA SER A 172 8.52 -20.33 -6.09
C SER A 172 7.01 -20.56 -6.00
N ASP A 173 6.36 -20.72 -7.16
CA ASP A 173 4.96 -21.11 -7.30
C ASP A 173 4.68 -22.35 -6.44
N LYS A 174 4.22 -22.13 -5.20
CA LYS A 174 3.95 -23.24 -4.30
C LYS A 174 2.77 -23.99 -4.89
N SER A 175 3.05 -25.22 -5.33
CA SER A 175 2.07 -26.15 -5.88
C SER A 175 0.78 -26.08 -5.07
N ILE A 176 -0.37 -26.01 -5.77
CA ILE A 176 -1.71 -25.94 -5.17
C ILE A 176 -1.88 -27.00 -4.04
N LEU A 177 -1.20 -28.14 -4.17
CA LEU A 177 -1.17 -29.23 -3.20
C LEU A 177 -0.54 -28.86 -1.85
N GLU A 178 0.45 -27.96 -1.80
CA GLU A 178 1.08 -27.47 -0.57
C GLU A 178 0.24 -26.40 0.14
N ARG A 179 -0.68 -25.75 -0.57
CA ARG A 179 -1.58 -24.72 -0.02
C ARG A 179 -2.84 -25.33 0.60
N LEU A 180 -3.27 -26.49 0.10
CA LEU A 180 -4.42 -27.28 0.57
C LEU A 180 -4.49 -27.53 2.09
N PRO A 181 -3.41 -27.93 2.80
CA PRO A 181 -3.46 -28.18 4.23
C PRO A 181 -3.77 -26.92 5.06
N ARG A 182 -3.43 -25.72 4.56
CA ARG A 182 -3.74 -24.45 5.26
C ARG A 182 -5.24 -24.13 5.27
N TYR A 183 -5.96 -24.51 4.22
CA TYR A 183 -7.41 -24.32 4.14
C TYR A 183 -8.20 -25.29 5.01
N LEU A 184 -7.67 -26.48 5.27
CA LEU A 184 -8.30 -27.49 6.13
C LEU A 184 -8.28 -27.14 7.62
N ILE A 185 -7.43 -26.20 8.04
CA ILE A 185 -7.35 -25.71 9.42
C ILE A 185 -8.50 -24.74 9.74
N CYS A 186 -9.15 -24.17 8.72
CA CYS A 186 -10.29 -23.27 8.88
C CYS A 186 -11.60 -24.06 9.11
N GLY A 187 -11.72 -24.69 10.29
CA GLY A 187 -12.96 -25.31 10.78
C GLY A 187 -13.44 -26.57 10.04
N ALA A 188 -14.07 -27.50 10.77
CA ALA A 188 -14.46 -28.82 10.25
C ALA A 188 -15.43 -28.81 9.05
N TRP A 189 -16.16 -27.70 8.85
CA TRP A 189 -17.13 -27.52 7.78
C TRP A 189 -16.69 -26.51 6.71
N ALA A 190 -16.11 -25.38 7.11
CA ALA A 190 -15.67 -24.34 6.18
C ALA A 190 -14.49 -24.81 5.31
N GLY A 191 -13.55 -25.59 5.86
CA GLY A 191 -12.47 -26.20 5.08
C GLY A 191 -12.97 -27.15 3.98
N LYS A 192 -14.01 -27.96 4.28
CA LYS A 192 -14.63 -28.87 3.28
C LYS A 192 -15.32 -28.10 2.16
N LEU A 193 -16.03 -27.02 2.50
CA LEU A 193 -16.63 -26.13 1.51
C LEU A 193 -15.56 -25.50 0.61
N PHE A 194 -14.45 -25.06 1.19
CA PHE A 194 -13.34 -24.46 0.45
C PHE A 194 -12.70 -25.47 -0.51
N CYS A 195 -12.49 -26.72 -0.09
CA CYS A 195 -12.02 -27.79 -0.97
C CYS A 195 -12.98 -28.04 -2.15
N VAL A 196 -14.29 -28.03 -1.91
CA VAL A 196 -15.28 -28.19 -2.99
C VAL A 196 -15.22 -27.03 -3.98
N VAL A 197 -15.11 -25.79 -3.49
CA VAL A 197 -14.96 -24.60 -4.35
C VAL A 197 -13.67 -24.66 -5.16
N MET A 198 -12.56 -25.13 -4.58
CA MET A 198 -11.28 -25.32 -5.29
C MET A 198 -11.39 -26.39 -6.37
N ILE A 199 -12.07 -27.51 -6.11
CA ILE A 199 -12.32 -28.56 -7.11
C ILE A 199 -13.18 -28.01 -8.25
N ILE A 200 -14.23 -27.26 -7.95
CA ILE A 200 -15.09 -26.62 -8.96
C ILE A 200 -14.28 -25.63 -9.80
N ASN A 201 -13.43 -24.79 -9.18
CA ASN A 201 -12.56 -23.87 -9.91
C ASN A 201 -11.55 -24.63 -10.79
N PHE A 202 -10.99 -25.74 -10.32
CA PHE A 202 -10.07 -26.55 -11.12
C PHE A 202 -10.77 -27.17 -12.33
N ILE A 203 -11.99 -27.70 -12.14
CA ILE A 203 -12.81 -28.22 -13.25
C ILE A 203 -13.15 -27.10 -14.23
N LEU A 204 -13.51 -25.92 -13.71
CA LEU A 204 -13.79 -24.74 -14.53
C LEU A 204 -12.56 -24.29 -15.32
N TRP A 205 -11.38 -24.27 -14.70
CA TRP A 205 -10.11 -23.96 -15.36
C TRP A 205 -9.79 -24.96 -16.47
N ARG A 206 -9.91 -26.27 -16.20
CA ARG A 206 -9.73 -27.32 -17.23
C ARG A 206 -10.75 -27.24 -18.35
N LEU A 207 -11.97 -26.83 -18.05
CA LEU A 207 -13.02 -26.59 -19.04
C LEU A 207 -12.71 -25.34 -19.87
N LEU A 208 -12.23 -24.26 -19.25
CA LEU A 208 -11.78 -23.06 -19.95
C LEU A 208 -10.56 -23.35 -20.83
N GLU A 209 -9.58 -24.14 -20.39
CA GLU A 209 -8.46 -24.60 -21.23
C GLU A 209 -8.93 -25.35 -22.48
N LEU A 210 -10.06 -26.08 -22.42
CA LEU A 210 -10.65 -26.77 -23.57
C LEU A 210 -11.34 -25.81 -24.55
N PHE A 211 -11.91 -24.70 -24.07
CA PHE A 211 -12.61 -23.72 -24.90
C PHE A 211 -11.69 -22.58 -25.40
N LEU A 212 -10.63 -22.26 -24.65
CA LEU A 212 -9.66 -21.19 -24.86
C LEU A 212 -8.26 -21.75 -24.51
N PRO A 213 -7.55 -22.34 -25.47
CA PRO A 213 -6.19 -22.81 -25.26
C PRO A 213 -5.29 -21.65 -24.85
N ALA A 214 -4.47 -21.85 -23.82
CA ALA A 214 -3.51 -20.85 -23.34
C ALA A 214 -2.54 -20.38 -24.44
N GLU A 215 -2.33 -21.20 -25.48
CA GLU A 215 -1.53 -20.86 -26.68
C GLU A 215 -2.06 -19.66 -27.49
N SER A 216 -3.32 -19.25 -27.28
CA SER A 216 -3.91 -18.07 -27.93
C SER A 216 -3.71 -16.77 -27.13
N ILE A 217 -3.12 -16.85 -25.94
CA ILE A 217 -2.79 -15.69 -25.11
C ILE A 217 -1.45 -15.18 -25.61
N GLU A 218 -1.42 -13.94 -26.08
CA GLU A 218 -0.19 -13.25 -26.47
C GLU A 218 0.72 -13.14 -25.24
N GLU A 219 1.79 -13.93 -25.23
CA GLU A 219 2.82 -13.85 -24.19
C GLU A 219 3.57 -12.53 -24.36
N VAL A 220 3.64 -11.76 -23.28
CA VAL A 220 4.47 -10.55 -23.24
C VAL A 220 5.93 -10.99 -23.30
N PRO A 221 6.74 -10.50 -24.26
CA PRO A 221 8.14 -10.87 -24.35
C PRO A 221 8.88 -10.51 -23.06
N ASP A 222 9.75 -11.43 -22.60
CA ASP A 222 10.56 -11.23 -21.41
C ASP A 222 11.40 -9.95 -21.53
N ILE A 223 11.44 -9.16 -20.45
CA ILE A 223 12.10 -7.84 -20.39
C ILE A 223 13.57 -7.92 -20.82
N ALA A 224 14.24 -9.05 -20.57
CA ALA A 224 15.61 -9.30 -21.00
C ALA A 224 15.81 -9.13 -22.53
N SER A 225 14.80 -9.46 -23.34
CA SER A 225 14.86 -9.33 -24.80
C SER A 225 14.70 -7.89 -25.32
N LEU A 226 14.25 -6.96 -24.48
CA LEU A 226 14.09 -5.55 -24.83
C LEU A 226 15.37 -4.75 -24.58
N CYS A 227 16.18 -5.14 -23.58
CA CYS A 227 17.45 -4.46 -23.28
C CYS A 227 18.53 -4.73 -24.34
N ASP A 228 18.52 -5.89 -25.00
CA ASP A 228 19.48 -6.22 -26.07
C ASP A 228 19.29 -5.38 -27.34
N HIS A 229 18.19 -4.62 -27.46
CA HIS A 229 17.87 -3.81 -28.65
C HIS A 229 18.12 -2.31 -28.50
N GLU A 230 18.45 -1.80 -27.31
CA GLU A 230 18.77 -0.37 -27.12
C GLU A 230 20.26 -0.02 -27.27
N ASP A 231 21.16 -1.02 -27.35
CA ASP A 231 22.60 -0.79 -27.47
C ASP A 231 23.13 -0.67 -28.92
N ASP A 232 22.25 -0.74 -29.95
CA ASP A 232 22.68 -0.81 -31.37
C ASP A 232 22.04 0.25 -32.30
N ASN A 233 21.64 1.43 -31.79
CA ASN A 233 21.17 2.54 -32.64
C ASN A 233 21.70 3.93 -32.24
#